data_AF-A0AAV6U1C1-F1
#
_entry.id   AF-A0AAV6U1C1-F1
#
_cell.length_a   1.000
_cell.length_b   1.000
_cell.length_c   1.000
_cell.angle_alpha   90.00
_cell.angle_beta   90.00
_cell.angle_gamma   90.00
#
_symmetry.space_group_name_H-M   'P 1'
#
loop_
_entity.id
_entity.type
_entity.pdbx_description
1 polymer ?
#
loop_
_entity_poly.entity_id
_entity_poly.type
_entity_poly.pdbx_seq_one_letter_code
_entity_poly.pdbx_strand_id
1 'polypeptide(L)'
;MSARKEKAMILSSDEEDFVPLKRKKKSFGEPSIKKKKALKVDVNLSQNEPAPSSSKVLEPYSIYIGNNVVCEIKHFKNAHYLGLYKSVEGEIKNRFNINLKQILTVKRAIETMIEYCNANDFEI
;
A
#
# COMPACT_ATOMS: atom_id res chain seq x y z
N MET A 1 -17.38 41.69 -27.09
CA MET A 1 -16.67 41.57 -25.79
C MET A 1 -17.67 41.20 -24.71
N SER A 2 -17.22 40.37 -23.77
CA SER A 2 -17.86 39.95 -22.51
C SER A 2 -18.86 38.79 -22.57
N ALA A 3 -18.49 37.73 -21.86
CA ALA A 3 -18.94 36.35 -21.98
C ALA A 3 -20.13 36.01 -21.07
N ARG A 4 -20.98 35.10 -21.55
CA ARG A 4 -22.04 34.42 -20.79
C ARG A 4 -21.44 33.49 -19.74
N LYS A 5 -22.03 33.51 -18.54
CA LYS A 5 -21.88 32.47 -17.51
C LYS A 5 -22.62 31.21 -17.96
N GLU A 6 -21.89 30.14 -18.24
CA GLU A 6 -22.44 28.78 -18.24
C GLU A 6 -22.00 28.07 -16.96
N LYS A 7 -22.99 27.68 -16.15
CA LYS A 7 -22.83 26.70 -15.08
C LYS A 7 -22.81 25.33 -15.74
N ALA A 8 -21.65 24.68 -15.78
CA ALA A 8 -21.53 23.27 -16.13
C ALA A 8 -21.33 22.44 -14.86
N MET A 9 -22.42 21.78 -14.50
CA MET A 9 -22.55 20.43 -13.92
C MET A 9 -21.29 19.80 -13.30
N ILE A 10 -21.36 19.59 -11.99
CA ILE A 10 -20.48 18.70 -11.23
C ILE A 10 -20.64 17.29 -11.80
N LEU A 11 -19.63 16.82 -12.53
CA LEU A 11 -19.45 15.40 -12.84
C LEU A 11 -18.58 14.82 -11.73
N SER A 12 -19.26 14.12 -10.82
CA SER A 12 -18.67 13.05 -10.01
C SER A 12 -18.14 11.98 -10.96
N SER A 13 -16.83 11.73 -10.93
CA SER A 13 -16.23 10.60 -11.66
C SER A 13 -15.18 9.96 -10.75
N ASP A 14 -15.67 9.10 -9.86
CA ASP A 14 -14.90 8.08 -9.15
C ASP A 14 -14.56 6.92 -10.10
N GLU A 15 -13.76 7.19 -11.12
CA GLU A 15 -13.18 6.16 -12.00
C GLU A 15 -11.69 6.46 -12.09
N GLU A 16 -10.91 5.99 -11.11
CA GLU A 16 -9.46 5.94 -11.26
C GLU A 16 -9.13 4.86 -12.29
N ASP A 17 -9.08 5.28 -13.56
CA ASP A 17 -8.54 4.50 -14.66
C ASP A 17 -7.16 3.94 -14.28
N PHE A 18 -7.01 2.62 -14.42
CA PHE A 18 -5.75 1.93 -14.14
C PHE A 18 -4.72 2.28 -15.21
N VAL A 19 -3.95 3.36 -15.01
CA VAL A 19 -2.88 3.77 -15.92
C VAL A 19 -1.57 3.06 -15.56
N PRO A 20 -0.97 2.24 -16.45
CA PRO A 20 0.35 1.67 -16.20
C PRO A 20 1.43 2.77 -16.17
N LEU A 21 2.04 2.96 -14.99
CA LEU A 21 3.10 3.95 -14.76
C LEU A 21 4.39 3.58 -15.52
N LYS A 22 4.64 4.23 -16.66
CA LYS A 22 5.94 4.21 -17.34
C LYS A 22 6.99 4.96 -16.49
N ARG A 23 7.93 4.23 -15.88
CA ARG A 23 9.02 4.80 -15.07
C ARG A 23 9.96 5.67 -15.94
N LYS A 24 10.04 6.98 -15.68
CA LYS A 24 11.13 7.84 -16.19
C LYS A 24 12.38 7.68 -15.33
N LYS A 25 13.53 7.37 -15.96
CA LYS A 25 14.85 7.36 -15.31
C LYS A 25 15.19 8.79 -14.86
N LYS A 26 15.39 9.02 -13.56
CA LYS A 26 15.93 10.28 -13.04
C LYS A 26 17.46 10.22 -13.09
N SER A 27 18.09 11.21 -13.71
CA SER A 27 19.51 11.49 -13.57
C SER A 27 19.80 12.03 -12.16
N PHE A 28 20.84 11.51 -11.52
CA PHE A 28 21.34 11.96 -10.22
C PHE A 28 22.07 13.30 -10.39
N GLY A 29 21.59 14.35 -9.72
CA GLY A 29 22.34 15.59 -9.50
C GLY A 29 22.94 15.60 -8.09
N GLU A 30 24.18 16.08 -7.96
CA GLU A 30 24.96 16.10 -6.72
C GLU A 30 24.30 16.84 -5.54
N PRO A 31 24.52 16.39 -4.29
CA PRO A 31 23.95 17.03 -3.12
C PRO A 31 24.77 18.24 -2.65
N SER A 32 24.17 19.42 -2.67
CA SER A 32 24.71 20.61 -2.00
C SER A 32 24.56 20.49 -0.48
N ILE A 33 25.69 20.40 0.24
CA ILE A 33 25.75 20.31 1.71
C ILE A 33 25.38 21.67 2.32
N LYS A 34 24.18 21.78 2.91
CA LYS A 34 23.83 22.88 3.82
C LYS A 34 23.70 22.34 5.26
N LYS A 35 24.62 22.75 6.12
CA LYS A 35 24.67 22.42 7.56
C LYS A 35 23.38 22.84 8.25
N LYS A 36 22.54 21.88 8.68
CA LYS A 36 21.34 22.13 9.49
C LYS A 36 21.71 22.06 10.97
N LYS A 37 21.44 23.15 11.71
CA LYS A 37 21.49 23.17 13.19
C LYS A 37 20.44 22.18 13.71
N ALA A 38 20.85 21.27 14.58
CA ALA A 38 19.97 20.28 15.20
C ALA A 38 19.00 20.98 16.16
N LEU A 39 17.72 21.03 15.82
CA LEU A 39 16.65 21.41 16.72
C LEU A 39 16.40 20.21 17.65
N LYS A 40 16.72 20.35 18.93
CA LYS A 40 16.33 19.35 19.95
C LYS A 40 14.81 19.42 20.10
N VAL A 41 14.11 18.43 19.60
CA VAL A 41 12.68 18.23 19.85
C VAL A 41 12.57 17.30 21.04
N ASP A 42 12.12 17.83 22.17
CA ASP A 42 11.75 17.04 23.35
C ASP A 42 10.37 16.42 23.09
N VAL A 43 10.33 15.14 22.72
CA VAL A 43 9.09 14.40 22.48
C VAL A 43 8.69 13.74 23.80
N ASN A 44 8.02 14.48 24.68
CA ASN A 44 7.31 13.88 25.81
C ASN A 44 6.07 13.15 25.27
N LEU A 45 6.14 11.82 25.20
CA LEU A 45 5.05 10.93 24.75
C LEU A 45 3.97 10.66 25.82
N SER A 46 4.02 11.35 26.96
CA SER A 46 3.01 11.18 28.01
C SER A 46 1.82 12.11 27.77
N GLN A 47 0.98 11.77 26.79
CA GLN A 47 -0.43 12.16 26.82
C GLN A 47 -1.25 10.88 27.02
N ASN A 48 -1.78 10.74 28.24
CA ASN A 48 -2.91 9.87 28.56
C ASN A 48 -4.08 10.26 27.65
N GLU A 49 -4.18 9.66 26.47
CA GLU A 49 -5.44 9.65 25.75
C GLU A 49 -6.31 8.53 26.32
N PRO A 50 -7.60 8.79 26.63
CA PRO A 50 -8.51 7.75 27.05
C PRO A 50 -8.62 6.72 25.92
N ALA A 51 -8.46 5.43 26.28
CA ALA A 51 -8.51 4.31 25.37
C ALA A 51 -9.68 4.47 24.38
N PRO A 52 -9.43 4.55 23.06
CA PRO A 52 -10.51 4.54 22.10
C PRO A 52 -11.21 3.19 22.22
N SER A 53 -12.51 3.26 22.51
CA SER A 53 -13.50 2.19 22.43
C SER A 53 -13.03 0.96 21.65
N SER A 54 -12.60 -0.09 22.36
CA SER A 54 -12.28 -1.44 21.89
C SER A 54 -12.17 -1.57 20.36
N SER A 55 -11.16 -0.95 19.75
CA SER A 55 -10.86 -1.24 18.35
C SER A 55 -10.55 -2.73 18.29
N LYS A 56 -11.35 -3.51 17.55
CA LYS A 56 -11.12 -4.96 17.44
C LYS A 56 -9.78 -5.14 16.75
N VAL A 57 -8.72 -5.33 17.54
CA VAL A 57 -7.41 -5.66 17.03
C VAL A 57 -7.50 -7.08 16.51
N LEU A 58 -7.51 -7.23 15.20
CA LEU A 58 -7.45 -8.53 14.57
C LEU A 58 -6.12 -9.21 14.94
N GLU A 59 -6.19 -10.41 15.50
CA GLU A 59 -4.99 -11.17 15.84
C GLU A 59 -4.18 -11.49 14.58
N PRO A 60 -2.83 -11.49 14.67
CA PRO A 60 -2.01 -11.91 13.56
C PRO A 60 -2.35 -13.35 13.13
N TYR A 61 -2.49 -13.55 11.83
CA TYR A 61 -2.84 -14.86 11.27
C TYR A 61 -1.99 -15.13 10.04
N SER A 62 -1.30 -16.28 10.01
CA SER A 62 -0.37 -16.62 8.93
C SER A 62 -0.74 -17.96 8.28
N ILE A 63 -0.64 -18.01 6.96
CA ILE A 63 -0.81 -19.21 6.14
C ILE A 63 0.44 -19.39 5.28
N TYR A 64 0.93 -20.63 5.22
CA TYR A 64 1.97 -21.01 4.28
C TYR A 64 1.35 -21.39 2.93
N ILE A 65 1.81 -20.75 1.85
CA ILE A 65 1.25 -20.95 0.49
C ILE A 65 2.21 -21.71 -0.45
N GLY A 66 3.25 -22.35 0.10
CA GLY A 66 4.23 -23.12 -0.66
C GLY A 66 5.47 -22.32 -1.06
N ASN A 67 6.52 -23.02 -1.53
CA ASN A 67 7.77 -22.43 -2.04
C ASN A 67 8.43 -21.38 -1.12
N ASN A 68 8.39 -21.64 0.19
CA ASN A 68 8.89 -20.75 1.23
C ASN A 68 8.14 -19.41 1.32
N VAL A 69 6.93 -19.30 0.77
CA VAL A 69 6.12 -18.07 0.79
C VAL A 69 5.04 -18.16 1.88
N VAL A 70 4.93 -17.09 2.65
CA VAL A 70 3.95 -16.92 3.73
C VAL A 70 3.06 -15.73 3.41
N CYS A 71 1.76 -15.92 3.61
CA CYS A 71 0.74 -14.90 3.61
C CYS A 71 0.29 -14.64 5.05
N GLU A 72 0.37 -13.40 5.52
CA GLU A 72 0.12 -13.04 6.92
C GLU A 72 -0.81 -11.83 7.00
N ILE A 73 -1.80 -11.87 7.89
CA ILE A 73 -2.49 -10.68 8.37
C ILE A 73 -1.76 -10.18 9.61
N LYS A 74 -1.40 -8.90 9.64
CA LYS A 74 -0.73 -8.29 10.79
C LYS A 74 -1.21 -6.88 11.09
N HIS A 75 -0.97 -6.44 12.31
CA HIS A 75 -1.27 -5.09 12.78
C HIS A 75 0.02 -4.27 12.93
N PHE A 76 0.05 -3.06 12.37
CA PHE A 76 1.17 -2.14 12.49
C PHE A 76 0.69 -0.68 12.44
N LYS A 77 1.14 0.15 13.39
CA LYS A 77 0.80 1.59 13.46
C LYS A 77 -0.70 1.88 13.29
N ASN A 78 -1.54 1.18 14.02
CA ASN A 78 -3.01 1.33 14.02
C ASN A 78 -3.69 0.99 12.68
N ALA A 79 -3.04 0.18 11.85
CA ALA A 79 -3.60 -0.32 10.60
C ALA A 79 -3.32 -1.82 10.44
N HIS A 80 -4.21 -2.50 9.74
CA HIS A 80 -4.06 -3.91 9.38
C HIS A 80 -3.54 -4.05 7.95
N TYR A 81 -2.68 -5.04 7.75
CA TYR A 81 -2.04 -5.32 6.47
C TYR A 81 -2.11 -6.80 6.14
N LEU A 82 -2.29 -7.11 4.85
CA LEU A 82 -1.95 -8.39 4.27
C LEU A 82 -0.48 -8.33 3.85
N GLY A 83 0.37 -9.11 4.50
CA GLY A 83 1.77 -9.32 4.18
C GLY A 83 1.96 -10.56 3.32
N LEU A 84 2.80 -10.45 2.30
CA LEU A 84 3.35 -11.59 1.56
C LEU A 84 4.87 -11.51 1.69
N TYR A 85 5.51 -12.60 2.10
CA TYR A 85 6.96 -12.64 2.20
C TYR A 85 7.51 -14.05 1.95
N LYS A 86 8.77 -14.13 1.55
CA LYS A 86 9.49 -15.39 1.42
C LYS A 86 10.39 -15.59 2.65
N SER A 87 10.33 -16.76 3.30
CA SER A 87 11.18 -17.13 4.43
C SER A 87 12.22 -18.15 3.99
N VAL A 88 13.50 -17.76 3.90
CA VAL A 88 14.59 -18.65 3.48
C VAL A 88 15.59 -18.74 4.62
N GLU A 89 15.80 -19.94 5.17
CA GLU A 89 16.77 -20.18 6.25
C GLU A 89 16.57 -19.28 7.49
N GLY A 90 15.32 -18.93 7.78
CA GLY A 90 14.96 -18.02 8.89
C GLY A 90 15.07 -16.53 8.54
N GLU A 91 15.55 -16.18 7.34
CA GLU A 91 15.56 -14.79 6.85
C GLU A 91 14.31 -14.46 6.06
N ILE A 92 13.70 -13.31 6.37
CA ILE A 92 12.55 -12.80 5.62
C ILE A 92 13.04 -11.95 4.44
N LYS A 93 12.70 -12.41 3.22
CA LYS A 93 13.02 -11.76 1.93
C LYS A 93 11.73 -11.39 1.19
N ASN A 94 11.83 -10.44 0.26
CA ASN A 94 10.75 -10.03 -0.64
C ASN A 94 9.43 -9.70 0.08
N ARG A 95 9.49 -8.89 1.15
CA ARG A 95 8.33 -8.51 1.94
C ARG A 95 7.49 -7.47 1.19
N PHE A 96 6.26 -7.84 0.87
CA PHE A 96 5.23 -6.98 0.33
C PHE A 96 4.11 -6.82 1.35
N ASN A 97 3.58 -5.61 1.54
CA ASN A 97 2.47 -5.37 2.45
C ASN A 97 1.40 -4.55 1.76
N ILE A 98 0.17 -5.01 1.83
CA ILE A 98 -0.99 -4.34 1.27
C ILE A 98 -1.90 -3.94 2.42
N ASN A 99 -2.46 -2.74 2.38
CA ASN A 99 -3.44 -2.34 3.37
C ASN A 99 -4.66 -3.28 3.29
N LEU A 100 -5.17 -3.75 4.42
CA LEU A 100 -6.29 -4.68 4.45
C LEU A 100 -7.55 -4.09 3.76
N LYS A 101 -7.69 -2.76 3.75
CA LYS A 101 -8.77 -2.06 3.02
C LYS A 101 -8.76 -2.33 1.51
N GLN A 102 -7.61 -2.68 0.93
CA GLN A 102 -7.44 -2.91 -0.50
C GLN A 102 -7.57 -4.40 -0.89
N ILE A 103 -7.84 -5.30 0.07
CA ILE A 103 -7.75 -6.74 -0.19
C ILE A 103 -8.73 -7.23 -1.26
N LEU A 104 -9.94 -6.66 -1.30
CA LEU A 104 -10.94 -7.00 -2.31
C LEU A 104 -10.54 -6.50 -3.70
N THR A 105 -9.90 -5.34 -3.78
CA THR A 105 -9.35 -4.81 -5.04
C THR A 105 -8.22 -5.69 -5.55
N VAL A 106 -7.33 -6.14 -4.66
CA VAL A 106 -6.24 -7.07 -5.00
C VAL A 106 -6.79 -8.41 -5.47
N LYS A 107 -7.81 -8.95 -4.80
CA LYS A 107 -8.48 -10.19 -5.21
C LYS A 107 -8.97 -10.08 -6.65
N ARG A 108 -9.73 -9.02 -6.99
CA ARG A 108 -10.21 -8.79 -8.36
C ARG A 108 -9.08 -8.68 -9.36
N ALA A 109 -8.01 -7.96 -9.01
CA ALA A 109 -6.84 -7.83 -9.88
C ALA A 109 -6.16 -9.18 -10.15
N ILE A 110 -6.04 -10.05 -9.14
CA ILE A 110 -5.51 -11.40 -9.30
C ILE A 110 -6.42 -12.24 -10.20
N GLU A 111 -7.74 -12.21 -9.98
CA GLU A 111 -8.71 -12.92 -10.82
C GLU A 111 -8.58 -12.51 -12.29
N THR A 112 -8.53 -11.21 -12.58
CA THR A 112 -8.32 -10.70 -13.95
C THR A 112 -6.97 -11.12 -14.54
N MET A 113 -5.91 -11.18 -13.74
CA MET A 113 -4.60 -11.65 -14.20
C MET A 113 -4.59 -13.15 -14.51
N ILE A 114 -5.32 -13.95 -13.73
CA ILE A 114 -5.51 -15.37 -14.02
C ILE A 114 -6.26 -15.56 -15.35
N GLU A 115 -7.35 -14.82 -15.56
CA GLU A 115 -8.07 -14.83 -16.83
C GLU A 115 -7.17 -14.47 -18.01
N TYR A 116 -6.32 -13.45 -17.85
CA TYR A 116 -5.35 -13.06 -18.87
C TYR A 116 -4.34 -14.18 -19.17
N CYS A 117 -3.77 -14.82 -18.16
CA CYS A 117 -2.84 -15.93 -18.35
C CYS A 117 -3.50 -17.13 -19.05
N ASN A 118 -4.71 -17.50 -18.62
CA ASN A 118 -5.48 -18.58 -19.26
C ASN A 118 -5.80 -18.26 -20.73
N ALA A 119 -6.13 -17.00 -21.05
CA ALA A 119 -6.39 -16.58 -22.42
C ALA A 119 -5.15 -16.61 -23.34
N ASN A 120 -3.95 -16.73 -22.76
CA ASN A 120 -2.68 -16.83 -23.48
C ASN A 120 -2.03 -18.22 -23.31
N ASP A 121 -2.81 -19.23 -22.95
CA ASP A 121 -2.37 -20.64 -22.80
C ASP A 121 -1.21 -20.83 -21.79
N PHE A 122 -1.12 -19.96 -20.78
CA PHE A 122 -0.21 -20.17 -19.65
C PHE A 122 -0.91 -21.02 -18.57
N GLU A 123 -0.30 -22.14 -18.22
CA GLU A 123 -0.73 -22.98 -17.09
C GLU A 123 -0.31 -22.33 -15.76
N ILE A 124 -1.28 -22.12 -14.85
CA ILE A 124 -1.10 -21.48 -13.53
C ILE A 124 -1.71 -22.31 -12.42
#